data_AF-V8CDM4-F1
#
_entry.id   AF-V8CDM4-F1
#
_cell.length_a   1.000
_cell.length_b   1.000
_cell.length_c   1.000
_cell.angle_alpha   90.00
_cell.angle_beta   90.00
_cell.angle_gamma   90.00
#
_symmetry.space_group_name_H-M   'P 1'
#
loop_
_entity.id
_entity.type
_entity.pdbx_description
1 polymer ?
#
loop_
_entity_poly.entity_id
_entity_poly.type
_entity_poly.pdbx_seq_one_letter_code
_entity_poly.pdbx_strand_id
1 'polypeptide(L)' 'MKGIFGNMFDLNHDGNISLLESTMEFIFLNELLKDDSEERTELELSGLDPDELEFMDPDERREVLEDAGLDPDEYDF' A
#
# COMPACT_ATOMS: atom_id res chain seq x y z
N MET A 1 11.77 10.30 29.43
CA MET A 1 10.61 9.41 29.08
C MET A 1 11.15 8.49 27.98
N LYS A 2 10.99 7.16 28.10
CA LYS A 2 11.52 6.23 27.09
C LYS A 2 10.73 6.33 25.78
N GLY A 3 11.43 6.22 24.66
CA GLY A 3 10.82 6.18 23.33
C GLY A 3 9.99 4.91 23.12
N ILE A 4 9.26 4.89 22.02
CA ILE A 4 8.41 3.80 21.55
C ILE A 4 9.25 2.53 21.27
N PHE A 5 10.48 2.71 20.78
CA PHE A 5 11.46 1.64 20.56
C PHE A 5 12.50 1.55 21.70
N GLY A 6 12.13 1.98 22.91
CA GLY A 6 12.99 1.95 24.08
C GLY A 6 14.14 2.97 23.99
N ASN A 7 15.37 2.48 23.88
CA ASN A 7 16.59 3.30 23.85
C ASN A 7 17.27 3.31 22.46
N MET A 8 16.60 2.77 21.42
CA MET A 8 17.19 2.66 20.08
C MET A 8 17.56 4.03 19.47
N PHE A 9 16.75 5.06 19.75
CA PHE A 9 16.94 6.42 19.24
C PHE A 9 17.53 7.40 20.26
N ASP A 10 17.93 6.93 21.44
CA ASP A 10 18.68 7.72 22.43
C ASP A 10 20.16 7.74 22.04
N LEU A 11 20.51 8.62 21.09
CA LEU A 11 21.83 8.64 20.41
C LEU A 11 22.92 9.17 21.32
N ASN A 12 22.56 10.05 22.25
CA ASN A 12 23.48 10.61 23.22
C ASN A 12 23.53 9.81 24.54
N HIS A 13 22.68 8.78 24.68
CA HIS A 13 22.57 7.92 25.86
C HIS A 13 22.25 8.67 27.16
N ASP A 14 21.51 9.78 27.08
CA ASP A 14 21.13 10.56 28.25
C ASP A 14 19.85 10.03 28.95
N GLY A 15 19.21 9.01 28.35
CA GLY A 15 18.01 8.37 28.86
C GLY A 15 16.72 9.15 28.59
N ASN A 16 16.82 10.27 27.87
CA ASN A 16 15.70 11.04 27.33
C ASN A 16 15.76 11.03 25.80
N ILE A 17 14.61 11.32 25.21
CA ILE A 17 14.48 11.47 23.77
C ILE A 17 14.32 12.97 23.51
N SER A 18 15.34 13.58 22.91
CA SER A 18 15.28 14.97 22.45
C SER A 18 14.33 15.13 21.25
N LEU A 19 14.06 16.37 20.84
CA LEU A 19 13.18 16.65 19.69
C LEU A 19 13.68 15.99 18.39
N LEU A 20 15.00 16.03 18.15
CA LEU A 20 15.60 15.41 16.97
C LEU A 20 15.49 13.88 17.02
N GLU A 21 15.78 13.28 18.16
CA GLU A 21 15.67 11.83 18.38
C GLU A 21 14.22 11.34 18.24
N SER A 22 13.27 12.10 18.81
CA SER A 22 11.83 11.86 18.65
C SER A 22 11.39 11.95 17.19
N THR A 23 11.93 12.91 16.43
CA THR A 23 11.62 13.07 15.01
C THR A 23 12.12 11.87 14.19
N MET A 24 13.34 11.39 14.47
CA MET A 24 13.87 10.18 13.83
C MET A 24 13.03 8.94 14.17
N GLU A 25 12.64 8.80 15.44
CA GLU A 25 11.77 7.72 15.88
C GLU A 25 10.41 7.74 15.17
N PHE A 26 9.80 8.93 15.04
CA PHE A 26 8.53 9.10 14.32
C PHE A 26 8.67 8.79 12.83
N ILE A 27 9.72 9.28 12.17
CA ILE A 27 9.97 8.99 10.75
C ILE A 27 10.13 7.49 10.53
N PHE A 28 10.91 6.81 11.37
CA PHE A 28 11.09 5.38 11.28
C PHE A 28 9.78 4.62 11.48
N LEU A 29 8.99 4.99 12.49
CA LEU A 29 7.68 4.37 12.73
C LEU A 29 6.72 4.61 11.56
N ASN A 30 6.70 5.83 11.02
CA ASN A 30 5.90 6.15 9.85
C ASN A 30 6.33 5.33 8.63
N GLU A 31 7.63 5.08 8.43
CA GLU A 31 8.11 4.20 7.36
C GLU A 31 7.72 2.74 7.58
N LEU A 32 7.73 2.27 8.83
CA LEU A 32 7.37 0.90 9.18
C LEU A 32 5.85 0.66 9.09
N LEU A 33 5.05 1.71 9.32
CA LEU A 33 3.60 1.72 9.18
C LEU A 33 3.11 2.21 7.81
N LYS A 34 4.01 2.65 6.92
CA LYS A 34 3.62 2.86 5.53
C LYS A 34 3.20 1.51 4.99
N ASP A 35 1.91 1.39 4.71
CA ASP A 35 1.40 0.26 3.99
C ASP A 35 1.86 0.43 2.55
N ASP A 36 2.84 -0.39 2.14
CA ASP A 36 3.24 -0.56 0.74
C ASP A 36 2.17 -1.33 -0.05
N SER A 37 0.95 -1.48 0.48
CA SER A 37 -0.21 -1.84 -0.33
C SER A 37 -0.43 -0.73 -1.35
N GLU A 38 0.19 -0.87 -2.52
CA GLU A 38 -0.40 -0.34 -3.75
C GLU A 38 -1.90 -0.68 -3.67
N GLU A 39 -2.76 0.34 -3.74
CA GLU A 39 -4.21 0.16 -3.66
C GLU A 39 -4.63 -0.73 -4.83
N ARG A 40 -4.56 -2.05 -4.63
CA ARG A 40 -4.90 -3.03 -5.66
C ARG A 40 -6.34 -2.78 -6.05
N THR A 41 -6.54 -2.51 -7.32
CA THR A 41 -7.85 -2.35 -7.91
C THR A 41 -8.66 -3.63 -7.73
N GLU A 42 -9.98 -3.53 -7.83
CA GLU A 42 -10.85 -4.70 -7.77
C GLU A 42 -10.51 -5.75 -8.86
N LEU A 43 -10.00 -5.28 -10.00
CA LEU A 43 -9.44 -6.11 -11.07
C LEU A 43 -8.26 -6.94 -10.57
N GLU A 44 -7.25 -6.30 -9.98
CA GLU A 44 -6.06 -6.99 -9.45
C GLU A 44 -6.41 -7.90 -8.26
N LEU A 45 -7.41 -7.52 -7.45
CA LEU A 45 -7.95 -8.38 -6.40
C LEU A 45 -8.66 -9.62 -6.95
N SER A 46 -9.26 -9.49 -8.14
CA SER A 46 -9.89 -10.58 -8.88
C SER A 46 -8.88 -11.40 -9.72
N GLY A 47 -7.61 -11.01 -9.70
CA GLY A 47 -6.53 -11.67 -10.45
C GLY A 47 -6.46 -11.26 -11.92
N LEU A 48 -7.13 -10.17 -12.30
CA LEU A 48 -7.08 -9.58 -13.63
C LEU A 48 -6.03 -8.48 -13.70
N ASP A 49 -5.30 -8.43 -14.80
CA ASP A 49 -4.34 -7.36 -15.09
C ASP A 49 -5.04 -6.26 -15.92
N PRO A 50 -5.16 -5.01 -15.41
CA PRO A 50 -5.76 -3.91 -16.15
C PRO A 50 -5.08 -3.63 -17.49
N ASP A 51 -3.76 -3.79 -17.56
CA ASP A 51 -3.01 -3.55 -18.80
C ASP A 51 -3.39 -4.62 -19.84
N GLU A 52 -3.59 -5.87 -19.43
CA GLU A 52 -4.01 -6.95 -20.34
C GLU A 52 -5.44 -6.73 -20.87
N LEU A 53 -6.35 -6.28 -20.01
CA LEU A 53 -7.74 -5.98 -20.38
C LEU A 53 -7.84 -4.85 -21.42
N GLU A 54 -6.94 -3.86 -21.39
CA GLU A 54 -6.92 -2.77 -22.38
C GLU A 54 -6.57 -3.28 -23.80
N PHE A 55 -5.81 -4.37 -23.91
CA PHE A 55 -5.41 -4.96 -25.20
C PHE A 55 -6.37 -6.05 -25.72
N MET A 56 -7.33 -6.51 -24.92
CA MET A 56 -8.32 -7.52 -25.31
C MET A 56 -9.42 -6.96 -26.22
N ASP A 57 -10.00 -7.82 -27.06
CA ASP A 57 -11.20 -7.45 -27.82
C ASP A 57 -12.39 -7.21 -26.87
N PRO A 58 -13.32 -6.28 -27.17
CA PRO A 58 -14.40 -5.92 -26.25
C PRO A 58 -15.30 -7.10 -25.80
N ASP A 59 -15.54 -8.07 -26.70
CA ASP A 59 -16.34 -9.26 -26.37
C ASP A 59 -15.58 -10.23 -25.44
N GLU A 60 -14.26 -10.38 -25.63
CA GLU A 60 -13.39 -11.22 -24.78
C GLU A 60 -13.21 -10.59 -23.40
N ARG A 61 -12.93 -9.29 -23.34
CA ARG A 61 -12.81 -8.52 -22.10
C ARG A 61 -14.08 -8.64 -21.24
N ARG A 62 -15.25 -8.54 -21.87
CA ARG A 62 -16.53 -8.71 -21.18
C ARG A 62 -16.68 -10.10 -20.56
N GLU A 63 -16.33 -11.15 -21.31
CA GLU A 63 -16.39 -12.53 -20.81
C GLU A 63 -15.45 -12.73 -19.60
N VAL A 64 -14.23 -12.18 -19.65
CA VAL A 64 -13.26 -12.25 -18.55
C VAL A 64 -13.74 -11.52 -17.29
N LEU A 65 -14.34 -10.34 -17.43
CA LEU A 65 -14.92 -9.60 -16.30
C LEU A 65 -16.12 -10.35 -15.69
N GLU A 66 -17.02 -10.88 -16.52
CA GLU A 66 -18.17 -11.65 -16.05
C GLU A 66 -17.75 -12.95 -15.34
N ASP A 67 -16.72 -13.65 -15.83
CA ASP A 67 -16.17 -14.87 -15.18
C ASP A 67 -15.51 -14.54 -13.84
N ALA A 68 -14.89 -13.37 -13.71
CA ALA A 68 -14.39 -12.83 -12.45
C ALA A 68 -15.50 -12.31 -11.51
N GLY A 69 -16.75 -12.25 -11.98
CA GLY A 69 -17.90 -11.75 -11.21
C GLY A 69 -17.99 -10.23 -11.12
N LEU A 70 -17.34 -9.52 -12.05
CA LEU A 70 -17.33 -8.06 -12.16
C LEU A 70 -18.32 -7.60 -13.24
N ASP A 71 -18.86 -6.39 -13.09
CA ASP A 71 -19.74 -5.79 -14.09
C ASP A 71 -18.91 -5.10 -15.18
N PRO A 72 -18.94 -5.58 -16.43
CA PRO A 72 -18.20 -4.98 -17.53
C PRO A 72 -18.59 -3.53 -17.83
N ASP A 73 -19.82 -3.10 -17.49
CA ASP A 73 -20.30 -1.75 -17.74
C ASP A 73 -19.77 -0.74 -16.69
N GLU A 74 -19.13 -1.19 -15.61
CA GLU A 74 -18.54 -0.32 -14.57
C GLU A 74 -17.15 0.23 -14.96
N TYR A 75 -16.56 -0.27 -16.05
CA TYR A 75 -15.20 0.08 -16.48
C TYR A 75 -15.18 0.67 -17.90
N ASP A 76 -14.41 1.73 -18.10
CA ASP A 76 -14.22 2.40 -19.38
C ASP A 76 -12.80 2.09 -19.92
N PHE A 77 -12.68 0.92 -20.55
CA PHE A 77 -11.45 0.38 -21.15
C PHE A 77 -11.36 0.67 -22.66
#